data_AF-A0A147J2B9-F1
#
_entry.id   AF-A0A147J2B9-F1
#
_cell.length_a   1.000
_cell.length_b   1.000
_cell.length_c   1.000
_cell.angle_alpha   90.00
_cell.angle_beta   90.00
_cell.angle_gamma   90.00
#
_symmetry.space_group_name_H-M   'P 1'
#
loop_
_entity.id
_entity.type
_entity.pdbx_description
1 polymer ?
#
loop_
_entity_poly.entity_id
_entity_poly.type
_entity_poly.pdbx_seq_one_letter_code
_entity_poly.pdbx_strand_id
1 'polypeptide(L)'
;MRSKLSLGTRPPHEAARRIAQWVMTLPGGVQEAADALNMPADWVQRMVADEMVPGLDDGLRLHKLIGVTARMFRVPARGGWFDRVPFAQAG
;
A
#
# COMPACT_ATOMS: atom_id res chain seq x y z
N MET A 1 -2.83 -17.87 -29.15
CA MET A 1 -1.86 -17.47 -28.11
C MET A 1 -2.56 -17.56 -26.76
N ARG A 2 -2.06 -18.40 -25.85
CA ARG A 2 -2.62 -18.56 -24.50
C ARG A 2 -2.34 -17.26 -23.74
N SER A 3 -3.37 -16.47 -23.47
CA SER A 3 -3.24 -15.34 -22.53
C SER A 3 -2.90 -15.95 -21.17
N LYS A 4 -1.63 -15.82 -20.74
CA LYS A 4 -1.26 -16.11 -19.35
C LYS A 4 -1.98 -15.07 -18.52
N LEU A 5 -3.15 -15.42 -18.01
CA LEU A 5 -3.70 -14.76 -16.82
C LEU A 5 -2.60 -14.85 -15.77
N SER A 6 -1.89 -13.76 -15.51
CA SER A 6 -0.93 -13.65 -14.42
C SER A 6 -1.71 -13.58 -13.10
N LEU A 7 -2.35 -14.70 -12.76
CA LEU A 7 -2.87 -14.99 -11.43
C LEU A 7 -1.67 -15.19 -10.52
N GLY A 8 -1.19 -14.10 -9.92
CA GLY A 8 -0.12 -14.15 -8.93
C GLY A 8 0.93 -13.08 -9.12
N THR A 9 0.56 -11.80 -9.10
CA THR A 9 1.55 -10.74 -8.88
C THR A 9 1.46 -10.32 -7.43
N ARG A 10 2.22 -11.00 -6.58
CA ARG A 10 2.58 -10.49 -5.26
C ARG A 10 3.03 -9.02 -5.42
N PRO A 11 2.66 -8.11 -4.51
CA PRO A 11 3.22 -6.76 -4.51
C PRO A 11 4.75 -6.84 -4.58
N PRO A 12 5.42 -6.04 -5.43
CA PRO A 12 6.87 -6.05 -5.43
C PRO A 12 7.39 -5.57 -4.07
N HIS A 13 6.78 -4.53 -3.47
CA HIS A 13 7.21 -3.99 -2.17
C HIS A 13 6.17 -4.09 -1.03
N GLU A 14 6.67 -4.23 0.21
CA GLU A 14 5.83 -4.33 1.42
C GLU A 14 4.99 -3.07 1.68
N ALA A 15 5.48 -1.90 1.27
CA ALA A 15 4.72 -0.66 1.39
C ALA A 15 3.43 -0.71 0.56
N ALA A 16 3.52 -1.05 -0.72
CA ALA A 16 2.36 -1.18 -1.61
C ALA A 16 1.34 -2.18 -1.05
N ARG A 17 1.82 -3.33 -0.54
CA ARG A 17 0.96 -4.33 0.14
C ARG A 17 0.17 -3.72 1.30
N ARG A 18 0.84 -3.02 2.21
CA ARG A 18 0.20 -2.44 3.40
C ARG A 18 -0.78 -1.33 3.06
N ILE A 19 -0.44 -0.49 2.07
CA ILE A 19 -1.34 0.56 1.58
C ILE A 19 -2.60 -0.07 0.98
N ALA A 20 -2.45 -1.09 0.13
CA ALA A 20 -3.58 -1.81 -0.46
C ALA A 20 -4.50 -2.42 0.61
N GLN A 21 -3.93 -2.99 1.67
CA GLN A 21 -4.69 -3.59 2.76
C GLN A 21 -5.47 -2.57 3.55
N TRP A 22 -4.82 -1.47 3.91
CA TRP A 22 -5.49 -0.38 4.59
C TRP A 22 -6.65 0.17 3.76
N VAL A 23 -6.43 0.42 2.47
CA VAL A 23 -7.49 0.85 1.54
C VAL A 23 -8.68 -0.12 1.56
N MET A 24 -8.44 -1.43 1.58
CA MET A 24 -9.51 -2.44 1.65
C MET A 24 -10.27 -2.46 2.98
N THR A 25 -9.75 -1.85 4.04
CA THR A 25 -10.48 -1.70 5.32
C THR A 25 -11.40 -0.48 5.36
N LEU A 26 -11.24 0.46 4.42
CA LEU A 26 -12.02 1.70 4.38
C LEU A 26 -13.30 1.53 3.54
N PRO A 27 -14.48 1.93 4.05
CA PRO A 27 -15.74 1.86 3.30
C PRO A 27 -15.69 2.62 1.96
N GLY A 28 -15.02 3.77 1.91
CA GLY A 28 -14.81 4.58 0.71
C GLY A 28 -13.57 4.19 -0.10
N GLY A 29 -12.85 3.14 0.31
CA GLY A 29 -11.70 2.60 -0.40
C GLY A 29 -10.61 3.65 -0.67
N VAL A 30 -10.21 3.75 -1.94
CA VAL A 30 -9.12 4.64 -2.39
C VAL A 30 -9.44 6.11 -2.10
N GLN A 31 -10.70 6.52 -2.30
CA GLN A 31 -11.07 7.93 -2.14
C GLN A 31 -10.94 8.36 -0.68
N GLU A 32 -11.46 7.55 0.25
CA GLU A 32 -11.33 7.82 1.68
C GLU A 32 -9.87 7.79 2.14
N ALA A 33 -9.05 6.89 1.59
CA ALA A 33 -7.60 6.88 1.85
C ALA A 33 -6.91 8.17 1.36
N ALA A 34 -7.31 8.67 0.19
CA ALA A 34 -6.79 9.91 -0.39
C ALA A 34 -7.14 11.13 0.46
N ASP A 35 -8.39 11.19 0.94
CA ASP A 35 -8.87 12.23 1.85
C ASP A 35 -8.10 12.18 3.18
N ALA A 36 -7.89 10.99 3.76
CA ALA A 36 -7.13 10.81 4.99
C ALA A 36 -5.64 11.21 4.85
N LEU A 37 -5.07 11.01 3.67
CA LEU A 37 -3.69 11.38 3.34
C LEU A 37 -3.55 12.82 2.84
N ASN A 38 -4.66 13.52 2.60
CA ASN A 38 -4.71 14.84 1.98
C ASN A 38 -3.90 14.90 0.67
N MET A 39 -4.17 13.96 -0.24
CA MET A 39 -3.52 13.85 -1.54
C MET A 39 -4.49 13.37 -2.63
N PRO A 40 -4.14 13.50 -3.92
CA PRO A 40 -4.97 12.98 -5.00
C PRO A 40 -5.20 11.46 -4.94
N ALA A 41 -6.38 11.00 -5.34
CA ALA A 41 -6.72 9.58 -5.33
C ALA A 41 -5.87 8.75 -6.30
N ASP A 42 -5.46 9.32 -7.44
CA ASP A 42 -4.57 8.66 -8.41
C ASP A 42 -3.18 8.38 -7.81
N TRP A 43 -2.70 9.23 -6.90
CA TRP A 43 -1.44 8.99 -6.19
C TRP A 43 -1.55 7.76 -5.28
N VAL A 44 -2.67 7.63 -4.56
CA VAL A 44 -2.93 6.45 -3.73
C VAL A 44 -3.01 5.20 -4.60
N GLN A 45 -3.69 5.24 -5.75
CA GLN A 45 -3.76 4.12 -6.69
C GLN A 45 -2.38 3.71 -7.18
N ARG A 46 -1.53 4.68 -7.55
CA ARG A 46 -0.16 4.40 -8.02
C ARG A 46 0.74 3.85 -6.91
N MET A 47 0.56 4.27 -5.66
CA MET A 47 1.26 3.64 -4.52
C MET A 47 0.78 2.21 -4.27
N VAL A 48 -0.54 1.95 -4.39
CA VAL A 48 -1.10 0.60 -4.33
C VAL A 48 -0.58 -0.25 -5.49
N ALA A 49 -0.45 0.28 -6.70
CA ALA A 49 0.09 -0.43 -7.86
C ALA A 49 1.63 -0.58 -7.81
N ASP A 50 2.29 -0.02 -6.80
CA ASP A 50 3.76 0.04 -6.67
C ASP A 50 4.47 0.80 -7.82
N GLU A 51 3.76 1.74 -8.42
CA GLU A 51 4.24 2.62 -9.50
C GLU A 51 4.74 3.98 -8.99
N MET A 52 4.59 4.23 -7.68
CA MET A 52 4.96 5.48 -7.04
C MET A 52 5.50 5.25 -5.63
N VAL A 53 6.60 5.94 -5.32
CA VAL A 53 7.12 6.10 -3.96
C VAL A 53 6.81 7.53 -3.52
N PRO A 54 6.18 7.73 -2.34
CA PRO A 54 5.84 9.06 -1.85
C PRO A 54 7.08 9.88 -1.50
N GLY A 55 6.93 11.21 -1.53
CA GLY A 55 7.91 12.14 -0.97
C GLY A 55 7.96 12.05 0.57
N LEU A 56 8.84 12.85 1.19
CA LEU A 56 9.07 12.81 2.64
C LEU A 56 7.79 13.11 3.44
N ASP A 57 7.07 14.18 3.10
CA ASP A 57 5.87 14.60 3.85
C ASP A 57 4.75 13.56 3.78
N ASP A 58 4.50 13.01 2.59
CA ASP A 58 3.51 11.96 2.38
C ASP A 58 3.92 10.64 3.05
N GLY A 59 5.21 10.32 3.03
CA GLY A 59 5.78 9.20 3.77
C GLY A 59 5.57 9.33 5.28
N LEU A 60 5.71 10.53 5.86
CA LEU A 60 5.42 10.79 7.26
C LEU A 60 3.94 10.61 7.60
N ARG A 61 3.02 11.02 6.71
CA ARG A 61 1.57 10.78 6.88
C ARG A 61 1.25 9.29 6.86
N LEU A 62 1.76 8.55 5.88
CA LEU A 62 1.62 7.10 5.79
C LEU A 62 2.18 6.38 7.01
N HIS A 63 3.33 6.83 7.53
CA HIS A 63 3.91 6.27 8.73
C HIS A 63 2.98 6.45 9.95
N LYS A 64 2.45 7.66 10.15
CA LYS A 64 1.54 7.96 11.25
C LYS A 64 0.22 7.18 11.18
N LEU A 65 -0.34 6.99 9.99
CA LEU A 65 -1.62 6.32 9.81
C LEU A 65 -1.52 4.80 9.86
N ILE A 66 -0.51 4.22 9.20
CA ILE A 66 -0.45 2.77 8.93
C ILE A 66 0.92 2.14 9.19
N GLY A 67 1.85 2.88 9.79
CA GLY A 67 3.17 2.37 10.16
C GLY A 67 4.05 1.98 8.95
N VAL A 68 3.74 2.47 7.75
CA VAL A 68 4.61 2.28 6.58
C VAL A 68 5.89 3.09 6.78
N THR A 69 7.04 2.48 6.49
CA THR A 69 8.36 3.14 6.60
C THR A 69 9.01 3.22 5.23
N ALA A 70 9.95 4.16 5.05
CA ALA A 70 10.72 4.29 3.80
C ALA A 70 11.42 2.97 3.40
N ARG A 71 11.84 2.15 4.38
CA ARG A 71 12.43 0.83 4.13
C ARG A 71 11.46 -0.14 3.46
N MET A 72 10.15 -0.02 3.72
CA MET A 72 9.14 -0.93 3.19
C MET A 72 8.93 -0.77 1.67
N PHE A 73 9.31 0.37 1.08
CA PHE A 73 9.34 0.60 -0.37
C PHE A 73 10.56 -0.03 -1.06
N ARG A 74 11.46 -0.69 -0.31
CA ARG A 74 12.71 -1.28 -0.84
C ARG A 74 12.86 -2.76 -0.53
N VAL A 75 11.95 -3.34 0.24
CA VAL A 75 11.98 -4.75 0.60
C VAL A 75 10.83 -5.49 -0.07
N PRO A 76 11.04 -6.73 -0.50
CA PRO A 76 9.98 -7.55 -1.06
C PRO A 76 8.77 -7.63 -0.13
N ALA A 77 7.56 -7.53 -0.67
CA ALA A 77 6.35 -7.67 0.13
C ALA A 77 6.33 -9.03 0.81
N ARG A 78 5.89 -9.15 2.07
CA ARG A 78 5.98 -10.42 2.82
C ARG A 78 4.87 -11.43 2.48
N GLY A 79 3.77 -10.95 1.91
CA GLY A 79 2.64 -11.77 1.46
C GLY A 79 1.98 -11.18 0.21
N GLY A 80 0.86 -11.75 -0.19
CA GLY A 80 -0.01 -11.21 -1.23
C GLY A 80 -0.70 -9.91 -0.81
N TRP A 81 -1.26 -9.22 -1.80
CA TRP A 81 -1.94 -7.93 -1.63
C TRP A 81 -2.94 -7.91 -0.47
N PHE A 82 -3.66 -9.02 -0.25
CA PHE A 82 -4.76 -9.06 0.71
C PHE A 82 -4.53 -10.08 1.84
N ASP A 83 -3.30 -10.57 2.00
CA ASP A 83 -2.95 -11.47 3.10
C ASP A 83 -2.98 -10.72 4.42
N ARG A 84 -3.80 -11.15 5.39
CA ARG A 84 -3.86 -10.52 6.72
C ARG A 84 -2.44 -10.34 7.30
N VAL A 85 -2.09 -9.11 7.66
CA VAL A 85 -0.88 -8.88 8.46
C VAL A 85 -1.26 -9.17 9.91
N PRO A 86 -0.51 -10.01 10.63
CA PRO A 86 -0.60 -9.98 12.08
C PRO A 86 -0.28 -8.55 12.49
N PHE A 87 -1.25 -7.87 13.13
CA PHE A 87 -1.04 -6.53 13.69
C PHE A 87 0.32 -6.55 14.38
N ALA A 88 1.25 -5.76 13.86
CA ALA A 88 2.53 -5.59 14.53
C ALA A 88 2.19 -5.05 15.92
N GLN A 89 2.48 -5.84 16.96
CA GLN A 89 2.42 -5.35 18.31
C GLN A 89 3.26 -4.09 18.35
N ALA A 90 2.61 -2.97 18.65
CA ALA A 90 3.29 -1.77 19.07
C ALA A 90 4.13 -2.15 20.30
N GLY A 91 5.44 -2.19 20.12
CA GLY A 91 6.44 -2.32 21.17
C GLY A 91 7.40 -1.15 21.03
#